data_AF-R8YW63-F1
#
_entry.id   AF-R8YW63-F1
#
_cell.length_a   1.000
_cell.length_b   1.000
_cell.length_c   1.000
_cell.angle_alpha   90.00
_cell.angle_beta   90.00
_cell.angle_gamma   90.00
#
_symmetry.space_group_name_H-M   'P 1'
#
loop_
_entity.id
_entity.type
_entity.pdbx_description
1 polymer ?
#
loop_
_entity_poly.entity_id
_entity_poly.type
_entity_poly.pdbx_seq_one_letter_code
_entity_poly.pdbx_strand_id
1 'polypeptide(L)'
;MAFDIVEKNKDITFPYEWVDFPSGGKFKVNGIMQPEFQRALEIFNQETAAEAADLNLISNDRIENRNDKFAYAVGVFLVNDWKGIELSDGTLLEYTRENVEKIFCKSAQKTQLIDFVIQEATRIQTESLKAANALLGKSSASTSGQSSAQKKKRTTSAKSK
;
A
#
# COMPACT_ATOMS: atom_id res chain seq x y z
N MET A 1 2.15 -30.73 25.26
CA MET A 1 1.36 -30.10 24.18
C MET A 1 2.34 -29.34 23.31
N ALA A 2 2.57 -29.79 22.08
CA ALA A 2 3.42 -29.07 21.12
C ALA A 2 2.52 -28.10 20.35
N PHE A 3 2.91 -26.84 20.27
CA PHE A 3 2.21 -25.86 19.46
C PHE A 3 2.70 -26.02 18.02
N ASP A 4 1.82 -26.45 17.12
CA ASP A 4 2.07 -26.40 15.68
C ASP A 4 2.10 -24.93 15.26
N ILE A 5 3.30 -24.41 14.97
CA ILE A 5 3.45 -23.12 14.29
C ILE A 5 3.09 -23.39 12.83
N VAL A 6 1.82 -23.19 12.50
CA VAL A 6 1.40 -23.09 11.10
C VAL A 6 1.95 -21.75 10.59
N GLU A 7 3.12 -21.78 9.93
CA GLU A 7 3.59 -20.65 9.13
C GLU A 7 2.54 -20.36 8.05
N LYS A 8 1.65 -19.43 8.34
CA LYS A 8 0.63 -18.96 7.41
C LYS A 8 1.24 -17.96 6.41
N ASN A 9 2.46 -18.21 5.94
CA ASN A 9 3.09 -17.40 4.91
C ASN A 9 2.67 -17.94 3.54
N LYS A 10 1.40 -17.69 3.16
CA LYS A 10 1.17 -17.39 1.75
C LYS A 10 1.90 -16.07 1.52
N ASP A 11 2.81 -16.02 0.55
CA ASP A 11 3.45 -14.79 0.10
C ASP A 11 2.39 -13.73 -0.20
N ILE A 12 2.08 -12.89 0.79
CA ILE A 12 1.27 -11.69 0.58
C ILE A 12 2.25 -10.72 -0.05
N THR A 13 2.39 -10.80 -1.37
CA THR A 13 3.15 -9.82 -2.13
C THR A 13 2.38 -8.51 -2.07
N PHE A 14 2.79 -7.63 -1.15
CA PHE A 14 2.29 -6.26 -1.11
C PHE A 14 2.76 -5.53 -2.37
N PRO A 15 1.90 -4.68 -2.96
CA PRO A 15 2.29 -3.93 -4.14
C PRO A 15 3.41 -2.96 -3.76
N TYR A 16 4.44 -2.89 -4.61
CA TYR A 16 5.55 -1.97 -4.44
C TYR A 16 5.96 -1.41 -5.80
N GLU A 17 6.53 -0.22 -5.80
CA GLU A 17 7.03 0.43 -7.00
C GLU A 17 8.26 1.27 -6.69
N TRP A 18 9.15 1.41 -7.68
CA TRP A 18 10.24 2.37 -7.62
C TRP A 18 9.73 3.72 -8.12
N VAL A 19 9.74 4.71 -7.25
CA VAL A 19 9.26 6.06 -7.53
C VAL A 19 10.41 7.05 -7.49
N ASP A 20 10.44 7.95 -8.48
CA ASP A 20 11.45 9.00 -8.58
C ASP A 20 11.03 10.19 -7.72
N PHE A 21 11.89 10.59 -6.78
CA PHE A 21 11.63 11.74 -5.93
C PHE A 21 12.07 13.02 -6.65
N PRO A 22 11.23 14.08 -6.71
CA PRO A 22 11.53 15.28 -7.49
C PRO A 22 12.82 16.00 -7.11
N SER A 23 13.27 15.92 -5.86
CA SER A 23 14.52 16.53 -5.41
C SER A 23 15.74 15.59 -5.47
N GLY A 24 15.58 14.40 -6.05
CA GLY A 24 16.65 13.45 -6.29
C GLY A 24 16.46 12.11 -5.59
N GLY A 25 16.98 11.05 -6.21
CA GLY A 25 16.89 9.68 -5.73
C GLY A 25 15.61 8.95 -6.12
N LYS A 26 15.66 7.62 -5.97
CA LYS A 26 14.56 6.69 -6.23
C LYS A 26 14.25 5.93 -4.97
N PHE A 27 12.98 5.83 -4.61
CA PHE A 27 12.52 5.12 -3.44
C PHE A 27 11.70 3.90 -3.85
N LYS A 28 11.95 2.76 -3.23
CA LYS A 28 11.11 1.58 -3.36
C LYS A 28 9.99 1.67 -2.32
N VAL A 29 8.82 2.13 -2.76
CA VAL A 29 7.67 2.41 -1.89
C VAL A 29 6.68 1.26 -1.95
N ASN A 30 6.17 0.85 -0.79
CA ASN A 30 5.12 -0.15 -0.63
C ASN A 30 3.74 0.51 -0.59
N GLY A 31 2.70 -0.27 -0.90
CA GLY A 31 1.32 0.16 -0.72
C GLY A 31 0.99 0.51 0.74
N ILE A 32 0.15 1.53 0.91
CA ILE A 32 -0.18 2.08 2.25
C ILE A 32 -0.90 1.08 3.18
N MET A 33 -1.46 -0.01 2.65
CA MET A 33 -2.19 -1.03 3.42
C MET A 33 -1.27 -2.11 4.01
N GLN A 34 0.04 -1.86 4.04
CA GLN A 34 0.98 -2.76 4.68
C GLN A 34 0.63 -2.93 6.19
N PRO A 35 0.48 -4.17 6.70
CA PRO A 35 0.00 -4.43 8.06
C PRO A 35 0.84 -3.77 9.16
N GLU A 36 2.17 -3.72 8.99
CA GLU A 36 3.07 -3.10 9.95
C GLU A 36 2.83 -1.59 10.05
N PHE A 37 2.63 -0.93 8.90
CA PHE A 37 2.32 0.49 8.84
C PHE A 37 0.92 0.78 9.39
N GLN A 38 -0.07 -0.04 9.06
CA GLN A 38 -1.43 0.09 9.58
C GLN A 38 -1.47 -0.06 11.11
N ARG A 39 -0.71 -1.00 11.67
CA ARG A 39 -0.55 -1.14 13.12
C ARG A 39 0.09 0.11 13.73
N ALA A 40 1.14 0.65 13.11
CA ALA A 40 1.78 1.87 13.58
C ALA A 40 0.82 3.07 13.57
N LEU A 41 0.02 3.21 12.52
CA LEU A 41 -1.05 4.21 12.41
C LEU A 41 -2.12 4.06 13.50
N GLU A 42 -2.54 2.82 13.80
CA GLU A 42 -3.53 2.57 14.84
C GLU A 42 -3.02 3.00 16.23
N ILE A 43 -1.79 2.62 16.56
CA ILE A 43 -1.14 3.04 17.81
C ILE A 43 -1.03 4.57 17.86
N PHE A 44 -0.62 5.19 16.75
CA PHE A 44 -0.52 6.64 16.65
C PHE A 44 -1.86 7.36 16.89
N ASN A 45 -2.94 6.84 16.32
CA ASN A 45 -4.28 7.38 16.50
C ASN A 45 -4.78 7.18 17.95
N GLN A 46 -4.46 6.05 18.58
CA GLN A 46 -4.78 5.81 19.99
C GLN A 46 -4.01 6.76 20.91
N GLU A 47 -2.71 6.98 20.68
CA GLU A 47 -1.91 7.96 21.42
C GLU A 47 -2.50 9.38 21.25
N THR A 48 -2.88 9.75 20.02
CA THR A 48 -3.47 11.07 19.72
C THR A 48 -4.83 11.25 20.40
N ALA A 49 -5.68 10.23 20.40
CA ALA A 49 -6.99 10.28 21.05
C ALA A 49 -6.87 10.41 22.58
N ALA A 50 -5.87 9.75 23.17
CA ALA A 50 -5.58 9.88 24.59
C ALA A 50 -5.09 11.29 24.96
N GLU A 51 -4.27 11.91 24.11
CA GLU A 51 -3.80 13.30 24.28
C GLU A 51 -4.92 14.33 24.11
N ALA A 52 -5.82 14.12 23.15
CA ALA A 52 -6.97 15.02 22.94
C ALA A 52 -7.94 15.03 24.14
N ALA A 53 -7.96 13.96 24.94
CA ALA A 53 -8.76 13.87 26.16
C ALA A 53 -8.18 14.66 27.35
N ASP A 54 -6.89 15.03 27.30
CA ASP A 54 -6.22 15.79 28.36
C ASP A 54 -5.36 16.92 27.78
N LEU A 55 -5.92 18.14 27.76
CA LEU A 55 -5.29 19.34 27.22
C LEU A 55 -3.92 19.67 27.86
N ASN A 56 -3.64 19.18 29.08
CA ASN A 56 -2.35 19.39 29.74
C ASN A 56 -1.23 18.50 29.17
N LEU A 57 -1.57 17.45 28.40
CA LEU A 57 -0.62 16.59 27.71
C LEU A 57 -0.19 17.15 26.35
N ILE A 58 -0.86 18.20 25.86
CA ILE A 58 -0.52 18.84 24.58
C ILE A 58 0.65 19.79 24.80
N SER A 59 1.87 19.27 24.64
CA SER A 59 3.11 20.07 24.63
C SER A 59 3.80 20.01 23.27
N ASN A 60 4.55 21.05 22.92
CA ASN A 60 5.32 21.08 21.67
C ASN A 60 6.29 19.89 21.57
N ASP A 61 6.97 19.54 22.66
CA ASP A 61 7.91 18.41 22.70
C ASP A 61 7.22 17.07 22.39
N ARG A 62 5.97 16.88 22.88
CA ARG A 62 5.19 15.68 22.57
C ARG A 62 4.73 15.67 21.11
N ILE A 63 4.31 16.81 20.59
CA ILE A 63 3.90 16.95 19.18
C ILE A 63 5.09 16.64 18.25
N GLU A 64 6.28 17.15 18.56
CA GLU A 64 7.49 16.89 17.78
C GLU A 64 7.89 15.41 17.85
N ASN A 65 7.97 14.84 19.05
CA ASN A 65 8.27 13.41 19.23
C ASN A 65 7.27 12.51 18.49
N ARG A 66 5.99 12.88 18.50
CA ARG A 66 4.94 12.18 17.77
C ARG A 66 5.16 12.27 16.26
N ASN A 67 5.42 13.46 15.72
CA ASN A 67 5.68 13.64 14.30
C ASN A 67 6.92 12.85 13.84
N ASP A 68 7.96 12.79 14.67
CA ASP A 68 9.16 12.01 14.38
C ASP A 68 8.90 10.50 14.44
N LYS A 69 8.08 10.00 15.39
CA LYS A 69 7.64 8.59 15.38
C LYS A 69 6.89 8.24 14.10
N PHE A 70 6.00 9.12 13.64
CA PHE A 70 5.24 8.91 12.41
C PHE A 70 6.15 8.93 11.18
N ALA A 71 7.03 9.92 11.09
CA ALA A 71 8.01 10.02 10.01
C ALA A 71 8.90 8.78 9.93
N TYR A 72 9.37 8.30 11.08
CA TYR A 72 10.15 7.08 11.16
C TYR A 72 9.34 5.85 10.71
N ALA A 73 8.07 5.73 11.13
CA ALA A 73 7.20 4.64 10.69
C ALA A 73 6.98 4.65 9.16
N VAL A 74 6.80 5.82 8.55
CA VAL A 74 6.72 5.97 7.09
C VAL A 74 8.01 5.47 6.44
N GLY A 75 9.17 5.93 6.91
CA GLY A 75 10.46 5.55 6.32
C GLY A 75 10.83 4.08 6.54
N VAL A 76 10.40 3.43 7.62
CA VAL A 76 10.75 2.03 7.91
C VAL A 76 9.77 1.03 7.30
N PHE A 77 8.47 1.36 7.28
CA PHE A 77 7.45 0.42 6.84
C PHE A 77 7.02 0.66 5.39
N LEU A 78 6.96 1.92 4.92
CA LEU A 78 6.55 2.20 3.54
C LEU A 78 7.72 2.23 2.57
N VAL A 79 8.96 2.43 3.03
CA VAL A 79 10.14 2.39 2.17
C VAL A 79 10.93 1.12 2.43
N ASN A 80 11.12 0.31 1.38
CA ASN A 80 11.89 -0.92 1.46
C ASN A 80 13.38 -0.72 1.10
N ASP A 81 13.68 0.24 0.23
CA ASP A 81 15.02 0.52 -0.29
C ASP A 81 15.02 1.91 -0.96
N TRP A 82 16.21 2.50 -1.19
CA TRP A 82 16.37 3.68 -2.03
C TRP A 82 17.71 3.71 -2.76
N LYS A 83 17.81 4.49 -3.83
CA LYS A 83 19.03 4.65 -4.63
C LYS A 83 19.22 6.07 -5.10
N GLY A 84 20.47 6.51 -5.23
CA GLY A 84 20.79 7.82 -5.82
C GLY A 84 20.43 9.01 -4.94
N ILE A 85 20.33 8.82 -3.62
CA ILE A 85 20.26 9.94 -2.68
C ILE A 85 21.69 10.42 -2.43
N GLU A 86 22.00 11.64 -2.85
CA GLU A 86 23.30 12.27 -2.60
C GLU A 86 23.19 13.26 -1.44
N LEU A 87 24.15 13.19 -0.51
CA LEU A 87 24.32 14.20 0.53
C LEU A 87 25.01 15.44 -0.02
N SER A 88 24.94 16.53 0.74
CA SER A 88 25.72 17.76 0.49
C SER A 88 27.22 17.51 0.26
N ASP A 89 27.74 16.43 0.84
CA ASP A 89 29.15 16.08 0.83
C ASP A 89 29.52 15.19 -0.38
N GLY A 90 28.59 14.98 -1.31
CA GLY A 90 28.78 14.15 -2.52
C GLY A 90 28.77 12.64 -2.25
N THR A 91 28.48 12.23 -1.01
CA THR A 91 28.37 10.81 -0.64
C THR A 91 26.97 10.29 -0.95
N LEU A 92 26.90 9.12 -1.57
CA LEU A 92 25.65 8.38 -1.77
C LEU A 92 25.18 7.79 -0.44
N LEU A 93 23.94 8.09 -0.05
CA LEU A 93 23.35 7.52 1.16
C LEU A 93 22.72 6.16 0.86
N GLU A 94 23.30 5.10 1.42
CA GLU A 94 22.73 3.77 1.35
C GLU A 94 21.49 3.63 2.26
N TYR A 95 20.59 2.73 1.88
CA TYR A 95 19.44 2.40 2.70
C TYR A 95 19.88 1.64 3.95
N THR A 96 19.81 2.32 5.09
CA THR A 96 20.02 1.73 6.41
C THR A 96 19.04 2.34 7.40
N ARG A 97 18.70 1.62 8.48
CA ARG A 97 17.77 2.13 9.49
C ARG A 97 18.23 3.46 10.11
N GLU A 98 19.54 3.63 10.31
CA GLU A 98 20.10 4.87 10.83
C GLU A 98 19.93 6.03 9.84
N ASN A 99 20.09 5.74 8.55
CA ASN A 99 19.90 6.74 7.49
C ASN A 99 18.41 7.08 7.27
N VAL A 100 17.49 6.15 7.55
CA VAL A 100 16.04 6.40 7.53
C VAL A 100 15.69 7.46 8.57
N GLU A 101 16.18 7.32 9.80
CA GLU A 101 15.97 8.33 10.83
C GLU A 101 16.58 9.68 10.44
N LYS A 102 17.78 9.70 9.85
CA LYS A 102 18.43 10.94 9.39
C LYS A 102 17.61 11.66 8.32
N ILE A 103 17.10 10.94 7.33
CA ILE A 103 16.31 11.56 6.25
C ILE A 103 14.90 11.92 6.73
N PHE A 104 14.17 10.97 7.31
CA PHE A 104 12.75 11.16 7.61
C PHE A 104 12.51 11.99 8.88
N CYS A 105 13.42 12.00 9.85
CA CYS A 105 13.21 12.76 11.09
C CYS A 105 14.04 14.05 11.17
N LYS A 106 15.26 14.06 10.60
CA LYS A 106 16.23 15.15 10.79
C LYS A 106 16.49 16.01 9.54
N SER A 107 16.02 15.61 8.35
CA SER A 107 16.27 16.40 7.14
C SER A 107 15.34 17.61 7.01
N ALA A 108 15.82 18.65 6.33
CA ALA A 108 14.99 19.82 5.99
C ALA A 108 13.86 19.49 5.02
N GLN A 109 14.00 18.42 4.23
CA GLN A 109 13.00 17.97 3.25
C GLN A 109 12.05 16.91 3.82
N LYS A 110 12.11 16.62 5.13
CA LYS A 110 11.37 15.51 5.75
C LYS A 110 9.88 15.54 5.44
N THR A 111 9.24 16.70 5.57
CA THR A 111 7.80 16.84 5.33
C THR A 111 7.44 16.52 3.87
N GLN A 112 8.21 17.07 2.92
CA GLN A 112 7.99 16.82 1.49
C GLN A 112 8.19 15.34 1.13
N LEU A 113 9.20 14.70 1.73
CA LEU A 113 9.46 13.29 1.49
C LEU A 113 8.37 12.40 2.09
N ILE A 114 7.92 12.69 3.31
CA ILE A 114 6.83 11.96 3.97
C ILE A 114 5.56 12.06 3.12
N ASP A 115 5.18 13.27 2.71
CA ASP A 115 3.99 13.51 1.89
C ASP A 115 4.10 12.76 0.55
N PHE A 116 5.27 12.81 -0.10
CA PHE A 116 5.53 12.08 -1.34
C PHE A 116 5.37 10.56 -1.15
N VAL A 117 5.99 9.97 -0.13
CA VAL A 117 5.92 8.53 0.13
C VAL A 117 4.47 8.11 0.42
N ILE A 118 3.72 8.88 1.21
CA ILE A 118 2.31 8.58 1.51
C ILE A 118 1.45 8.65 0.23
N GLN A 119 1.67 9.68 -0.60
CA GLN A 119 0.94 9.85 -1.84
C GLN A 119 1.20 8.69 -2.82
N GLU A 120 2.46 8.33 -3.02
CA GLU A 120 2.85 7.22 -3.89
C GLU A 120 2.38 5.87 -3.33
N ALA A 121 2.52 5.64 -2.02
CA ALA A 121 1.99 4.44 -1.35
C ALA A 121 0.47 4.29 -1.53
N THR A 122 -0.27 5.41 -1.47
CA THR A 122 -1.72 5.44 -1.69
C THR A 122 -2.07 5.16 -3.15
N ARG A 123 -1.30 5.74 -4.09
CA ARG A 123 -1.44 5.49 -5.54
C ARG A 123 -1.23 4.01 -5.87
N ILE A 124 -0.09 3.45 -5.44
CA ILE A 124 0.28 2.04 -5.64
C ILE A 124 -0.81 1.11 -5.10
N GLN A 125 -1.30 1.37 -3.89
CA GLN A 125 -2.38 0.59 -3.30
C GLN A 125 -3.68 0.68 -4.10
N THR A 126 -4.04 1.89 -4.52
CA THR A 126 -5.27 2.15 -5.30
C THR A 126 -5.22 1.46 -6.65
N GLU A 127 -4.09 1.51 -7.34
CA GLU A 127 -3.88 0.84 -8.62
C GLU A 127 -3.92 -0.69 -8.47
N SER A 128 -3.28 -1.23 -7.43
CA SER A 128 -3.35 -2.65 -7.12
C SER A 128 -4.78 -3.10 -6.84
N LEU A 129 -5.57 -2.31 -6.11
CA LEU A 129 -6.97 -2.63 -5.83
C LEU A 129 -7.85 -2.56 -7.09
N LYS A 130 -7.61 -1.55 -7.95
CA LYS A 130 -8.28 -1.43 -9.25
C LYS A 130 -7.98 -2.64 -10.14
N ALA A 131 -6.71 -3.07 -10.20
CA ALA A 131 -6.30 -4.24 -10.98
C ALA A 131 -6.96 -5.53 -10.45
N ALA A 132 -6.98 -5.72 -9.13
CA ALA A 132 -7.65 -6.86 -8.50
C ALA A 132 -9.16 -6.88 -8.80
N ASN A 133 -9.83 -5.74 -8.66
CA ASN A 133 -11.26 -5.61 -8.96
C ASN A 133 -11.58 -5.85 -10.44
N ALA A 134 -10.71 -5.40 -11.35
CA ALA A 134 -10.87 -5.64 -12.79
C ALA A 134 -10.71 -7.12 -13.16
N LEU A 135 -9.91 -7.90 -12.43
CA LEU A 135 -9.79 -9.34 -12.60
C LEU A 135 -11.05 -10.06 -12.09
N LEU A 136 -11.52 -9.71 -10.89
CA LEU A 136 -12.72 -10.29 -10.27
C LEU A 136 -14.00 -9.99 -11.09
N GLY A 137 -14.13 -8.79 -11.63
CA GLY A 137 -15.28 -8.40 -12.48
C GLY A 137 -15.36 -9.12 -13.82
N LYS A 138 -14.25 -9.70 -14.32
CA LYS A 138 -14.20 -10.45 -15.58
C LYS A 138 -14.64 -11.91 -15.44
N SER A 139 -14.83 -12.43 -14.23
CA SER A 139 -15.18 -13.84 -13.99
C SER A 139 -16.69 -14.15 -14.05
N SER A 140 -17.53 -13.23 -14.51
CA SER A 140 -18.96 -13.49 -14.75
C SER A 140 -19.30 -13.43 -16.25
N ALA A 141 -18.78 -14.39 -17.01
CA ALA A 141 -19.45 -14.87 -18.20
C ALA A 141 -19.76 -16.35 -17.96
N SER A 142 -20.75 -16.58 -17.09
CA SER A 142 -21.36 -17.90 -16.94
C SER A 142 -21.86 -18.32 -18.32
N THR A 143 -21.34 -19.45 -18.80
CA THR A 143 -21.65 -20.06 -20.08
C THR A 143 -23.17 -20.15 -20.23
N SER A 144 -23.77 -19.20 -20.95
CA SER A 144 -25.16 -19.32 -21.39
C SER A 144 -25.17 -20.40 -22.45
N GLY A 145 -25.39 -21.64 -22.02
CA GLY A 145 -25.49 -22.79 -22.90
C GLY A 145 -26.44 -22.49 -24.04
N GLN A 146 -25.95 -22.62 -25.27
CA GLN A 146 -26.79 -22.65 -26.46
C GLN A 146 -27.76 -23.84 -26.34
N SER A 147 -28.97 -23.60 -25.84
CA SER A 147 -30.13 -24.45 -26.13
C SER A 147 -30.88 -23.85 -27.32
N SER A 148 -30.28 -23.91 -28.50
CA SER A 148 -31.02 -23.79 -29.75
C SER A 148 -31.40 -25.18 -30.23
N ALA A 149 -32.34 -25.81 -29.51
CA ALA A 149 -33.07 -26.96 -30.05
C ALA A 149 -33.95 -26.45 -31.20
N GLN A 150 -33.37 -26.51 -32.40
CA GLN A 150 -33.99 -26.17 -33.68
C GLN A 150 -35.17 -27.13 -33.90
N LYS A 151 -36.38 -26.71 -33.51
CA LYS A 151 -37.62 -27.46 -33.74
C LYS A 151 -37.87 -27.52 -35.26
N LYS A 152 -37.44 -28.61 -35.90
CA LYS A 152 -37.70 -28.92 -37.31
C LYS A 152 -39.21 -28.76 -37.59
N LYS A 153 -39.57 -27.80 -38.45
CA LYS A 153 -40.88 -27.74 -39.11
C LYS A 153 -41.07 -29.03 -39.91
N ARG A 154 -42.03 -29.86 -39.53
CA ARG A 154 -42.60 -30.89 -40.42
C ARG A 154 -43.59 -30.21 -41.34
N THR A 155 -43.22 -30.02 -42.60
CA THR A 155 -44.14 -29.86 -43.72
C THR A 155 -44.40 -31.24 -44.30
N THR A 156 -45.60 -31.79 -44.11
CA THR A 156 -46.10 -32.91 -44.90
C THR A 156 -47.38 -32.47 -45.59
N SER A 157 -47.30 -32.49 -46.91
CA SER A 157 -48.30 -32.10 -47.91
C SER A 157 -49.65 -32.79 -47.73
N ALA A 158 -50.72 -32.03 -47.94
CA ALA A 158 -52.02 -32.57 -48.29
C ALA A 158 -51.97 -33.22 -49.69
N LYS A 159 -52.60 -34.39 -49.84
CA LYS A 159 -53.15 -34.81 -51.14
C LYS A 159 -54.43 -35.60 -50.94
N SER A 160 -55.49 -35.06 -51.53
CA SER A 160 -56.82 -35.60 -51.71
C SER A 160 -56.84 -36.89 -52.54
N LYS A 161 -57.69 -37.85 -52.15
CA LYS A 161 -58.69 -38.45 -53.02
C LYS A 161 -59.79 -39.09 -52.20
#